data_AF-A0A5F9DDG0-F1
#
_entry.id   AF-A0A5F9DDG0-F1
#
_cell.length_a   1.000
_cell.length_b   1.000
_cell.length_c   1.000
_cell.angle_alpha   90.00
_cell.angle_beta   90.00
_cell.angle_gamma   90.00
#
_symmetry.space_group_name_H-M   'P 1'
#
loop_
_entity.id
_entity.type
_entity.pdbx_description
1 polymer ?
#
loop_
_entity_poly.entity_id
_entity_poly.type
_entity_poly.pdbx_seq_one_letter_code
_entity_poly.pdbx_strand_id
1 'polypeptide(L)'
;MKSGRGRQWRGCLLALRFLFLFFWGVPGARALDNGLARTPTMGWLHWERFLCNLDCQAEPESCISEHLFMQMAELMVSDGWKDAGYEYLCIDDCWMAPERDPEGRLQADPQRFPGGIRRLADYVHSKGLKLGIYADVGNKTCAGYPGSFGHYDIDAQTFADWGVDLLKFDGCHCDSVKHLIEAQLHKNSDILQSLEKFC
;
A
#
# COMPACT_ATOMS: atom_id res chain seq x y z
N MET A 1 69.50 38.12 -0.16
CA MET A 1 68.52 38.39 0.92
C MET A 1 67.19 37.74 0.55
N LYS A 2 66.54 37.13 1.55
CA LYS A 2 65.20 36.48 1.58
C LYS A 2 64.14 37.34 0.87
N SER A 3 62.97 36.92 0.40
CA SER A 3 62.07 35.79 0.67
C SER A 3 60.87 35.97 -0.29
N GLY A 4 60.18 34.92 -0.72
CA GLY A 4 58.94 35.12 -1.50
C GLY A 4 58.20 33.87 -1.95
N ARG A 5 58.15 32.81 -1.13
CA ARG A 5 57.44 31.56 -1.46
C ARG A 5 56.51 31.22 -0.29
N GLY A 6 55.25 31.68 -0.34
CA GLY A 6 54.36 31.51 0.82
C GLY A 6 52.87 31.82 0.63
N ARG A 7 52.35 31.89 -0.61
CA ARG A 7 50.95 32.30 -0.83
C ARG A 7 50.10 31.36 -1.69
N GLN A 8 50.59 30.17 -2.04
CA GLN A 8 49.84 29.24 -2.91
C GLN A 8 49.26 28.00 -2.20
N TRP A 9 49.70 27.68 -0.98
CA TRP A 9 49.34 26.43 -0.28
C TRP A 9 48.19 26.57 0.73
N ARG A 10 47.64 27.78 0.93
CA ARG A 10 46.53 28.00 1.88
C ARG A 10 45.14 27.90 1.24
N GLY A 11 45.02 28.05 -0.09
CA GLY A 11 43.75 27.98 -0.81
C GLY A 11 43.23 26.55 -1.03
N CYS A 12 44.11 25.60 -1.38
CA CYS A 12 43.72 24.22 -1.67
C CYS A 12 43.21 23.45 -0.44
N LEU A 13 43.77 23.70 0.76
CA LEU A 13 43.37 22.99 1.99
C LEU A 13 41.97 23.39 2.50
N LEU A 14 41.51 24.61 2.20
CA LEU A 14 40.16 25.08 2.56
C LEU A 14 39.10 24.57 1.57
N ALA A 15 39.42 24.48 0.27
CA ALA A 15 38.51 23.93 -0.74
C ALA A 15 38.24 22.41 -0.54
N LEU A 16 39.26 21.64 -0.13
CA LEU A 16 39.13 20.20 0.16
C LEU A 16 38.31 19.90 1.43
N ARG A 17 38.26 20.81 2.41
CA ARG A 17 37.42 20.65 3.61
C ARG A 17 35.94 20.93 3.36
N PHE A 18 35.62 21.83 2.42
CA PHE A 18 34.23 22.10 2.05
C PHE A 18 33.61 20.99 1.18
N LEU A 19 34.42 20.31 0.35
CA LEU A 19 33.95 19.16 -0.45
C LEU A 19 33.70 17.89 0.39
N PHE A 20 34.43 17.69 1.48
CA PHE A 20 34.20 16.55 2.39
C PHE A 20 32.95 16.71 3.27
N LEU A 21 32.55 17.95 3.60
CA LEU A 21 31.35 18.22 4.40
C LEU A 21 30.06 18.14 3.59
N PHE A 22 30.12 18.18 2.26
CA PHE A 22 28.93 18.10 1.40
C PHE A 22 28.49 16.66 1.10
N PHE A 23 29.38 15.67 1.19
CA PHE A 23 29.09 14.27 0.86
C PHE A 23 28.64 13.39 2.03
N TRP A 24 28.75 13.85 3.29
CA TRP A 24 28.43 13.01 4.46
C TRP A 24 27.01 13.22 5.02
N GLY A 25 26.21 14.08 4.38
CA GLY A 25 25.04 14.68 5.05
C GLY A 25 23.67 14.36 4.47
N VAL A 26 23.53 13.55 3.42
CA VAL A 26 22.20 13.17 2.92
C VAL A 26 21.87 11.79 3.49
N PRO A 27 21.00 11.69 4.51
CA PRO A 27 20.42 10.40 4.87
C PRO A 27 19.69 9.91 3.62
N GLY A 28 20.17 8.82 3.03
CA GLY A 28 19.43 8.14 1.96
C GLY A 28 18.04 7.79 2.50
N ALA A 29 17.00 7.97 1.68
CA ALA A 29 15.67 7.49 2.02
C ALA A 29 15.77 5.98 2.29
N ARG A 30 15.41 5.56 3.51
CA ARG A 30 15.31 4.14 3.83
C ARG A 30 13.95 3.63 3.36
N ALA A 31 13.95 2.94 2.23
CA ALA A 31 12.83 2.14 1.79
C ALA A 31 12.78 0.82 2.58
N LEU A 32 11.61 0.19 2.58
CA LEU A 32 11.46 -1.17 3.05
C LEU A 32 12.19 -2.10 2.07
N ASP A 33 13.07 -2.98 2.56
CA ASP A 33 13.80 -3.96 1.74
C ASP A 33 13.28 -5.37 2.04
N ASN A 34 12.02 -5.61 1.67
CA ASN A 34 11.32 -6.89 1.86
C ASN A 34 11.46 -7.84 0.65
N GLY A 35 12.28 -7.49 -0.34
CA GLY A 35 12.49 -8.29 -1.54
C GLY A 35 11.39 -8.19 -2.61
N LEU A 36 10.32 -7.41 -2.35
CA LEU A 36 9.23 -7.13 -3.30
C LEU A 36 9.51 -5.84 -4.10
N ALA A 37 8.66 -5.54 -5.09
CA ALA A 37 8.73 -4.34 -5.92
C ALA A 37 10.12 -4.06 -6.54
N ARG A 38 10.90 -5.11 -6.88
CA ARG A 38 12.21 -4.97 -7.55
C ARG A 38 12.10 -4.38 -8.96
N THR A 39 10.93 -4.57 -9.58
CA THR A 39 10.43 -3.81 -10.73
C THR A 39 9.14 -3.10 -10.30
N PRO A 40 8.69 -2.06 -11.03
CA PRO A 40 7.38 -1.46 -10.77
C PRO A 40 6.28 -2.52 -10.77
N THR A 41 5.46 -2.53 -9.73
CA THR A 41 4.31 -3.43 -9.60
C THR A 41 3.34 -3.20 -10.76
N MET A 42 2.84 -4.29 -11.35
CA MET A 42 1.89 -4.25 -12.46
C MET A 42 0.60 -4.97 -12.07
N GLY A 43 -0.54 -4.35 -12.35
CA GLY A 43 -1.83 -4.89 -11.97
C GLY A 43 -3.02 -4.04 -12.40
N TRP A 44 -4.16 -4.34 -11.82
CA TRP A 44 -5.43 -3.65 -12.01
C TRP A 44 -5.95 -3.15 -10.67
N LEU A 45 -6.52 -1.95 -10.63
CA LEU A 45 -7.09 -1.31 -9.44
C LEU A 45 -8.43 -0.67 -9.82
N HIS A 46 -9.49 -0.94 -9.07
CA HIS A 46 -10.84 -0.57 -9.51
C HIS A 46 -11.13 0.94 -9.48
N TRP A 47 -10.40 1.71 -8.67
CA TRP A 47 -10.83 3.04 -8.20
C TRP A 47 -11.22 4.01 -9.31
N GLU A 48 -10.34 4.24 -10.29
CA GLU A 48 -10.57 5.27 -11.32
C GLU A 48 -11.83 5.00 -12.14
N ARG A 49 -12.11 3.73 -12.43
CA ARG A 49 -13.21 3.33 -13.32
C ARG A 49 -14.52 3.06 -12.59
N PHE A 50 -14.45 2.43 -11.42
CA PHE A 50 -15.60 1.92 -10.67
C PHE A 50 -15.92 2.75 -9.42
N LEU A 51 -14.96 3.53 -8.92
CA LEU A 51 -15.11 4.43 -7.77
C LEU A 51 -15.72 3.69 -6.56
N CYS A 52 -16.57 4.37 -5.80
CA CYS A 52 -17.30 3.84 -4.66
C CYS A 52 -18.74 3.46 -5.05
N ASN A 53 -18.93 2.70 -6.14
CA ASN A 53 -20.27 2.28 -6.55
C ASN A 53 -20.81 1.16 -5.65
N LEU A 54 -21.85 1.45 -4.87
CA LEU A 54 -22.43 0.51 -3.90
C LEU A 54 -23.79 -0.07 -4.36
N ASP A 55 -24.37 0.43 -5.44
CA ASP A 55 -25.72 0.05 -5.87
C ASP A 55 -25.71 -1.24 -6.69
N CYS A 56 -25.52 -2.38 -6.02
CA CYS A 56 -25.54 -3.68 -6.67
C CYS A 56 -26.93 -4.13 -7.14
N GLN A 57 -28.00 -3.39 -6.81
CA GLN A 57 -29.35 -3.71 -7.28
C GLN A 57 -29.60 -3.11 -8.65
N ALA A 58 -29.25 -1.83 -8.83
CA ALA A 58 -29.36 -1.16 -10.12
C ALA A 58 -28.18 -1.45 -11.05
N GLU A 59 -26.98 -1.63 -10.48
CA GLU A 59 -25.72 -1.75 -11.21
C GLU A 59 -24.88 -2.97 -10.77
N PRO A 60 -25.41 -4.22 -10.91
CA PRO A 60 -24.75 -5.42 -10.40
C PRO A 60 -23.37 -5.71 -11.03
N GLU A 61 -23.14 -5.25 -12.27
CA GLU A 61 -21.90 -5.47 -13.02
C GLU A 61 -20.81 -4.42 -12.74
N SER A 62 -21.17 -3.30 -12.09
CA SER A 62 -20.24 -2.19 -11.81
C SER A 62 -20.15 -1.81 -10.35
N CYS A 63 -20.99 -2.37 -9.48
CA CYS A 63 -20.84 -2.17 -8.04
C CYS A 63 -19.60 -2.88 -7.50
N ILE A 64 -19.01 -2.32 -6.45
CA ILE A 64 -17.82 -2.89 -5.78
C ILE A 64 -18.25 -4.13 -5.01
N SER A 65 -18.03 -5.30 -5.61
CA SER A 65 -18.47 -6.60 -5.10
C SER A 65 -17.47 -7.70 -5.39
N GLU A 66 -17.55 -8.79 -4.62
CA GLU A 66 -16.81 -10.05 -4.85
C GLU A 66 -16.92 -10.50 -6.31
N HIS A 67 -18.11 -10.39 -6.91
CA HIS A 67 -18.36 -10.78 -8.29
C HIS A 67 -17.50 -10.00 -9.29
N LEU A 68 -17.42 -8.68 -9.14
CA LEU A 68 -16.59 -7.82 -9.99
C LEU A 68 -15.12 -8.27 -9.98
N PHE A 69 -14.55 -8.54 -8.79
CA PHE A 69 -13.15 -8.95 -8.69
C PHE A 69 -12.93 -10.37 -9.23
N MET A 70 -13.86 -11.30 -9.01
CA MET A 70 -13.75 -12.64 -9.58
C MET A 70 -13.77 -12.60 -11.12
N GLN A 71 -14.65 -11.79 -11.71
CA GLN A 71 -14.72 -11.58 -13.16
C GLN A 71 -13.44 -10.93 -13.70
N MET A 72 -12.91 -9.91 -13.03
CA MET A 72 -11.65 -9.28 -13.44
C MET A 72 -10.46 -10.25 -13.34
N ALA A 73 -10.43 -11.11 -12.31
CA ALA A 73 -9.41 -12.16 -12.20
C ALA A 73 -9.46 -13.14 -13.38
N GLU A 74 -10.66 -13.52 -13.83
CA GLU A 74 -10.83 -14.37 -15.01
C GLU A 74 -10.32 -13.68 -16.27
N LEU A 75 -10.73 -12.43 -16.51
CA LEU A 75 -10.34 -11.65 -17.69
C LEU A 75 -8.83 -11.38 -17.71
N MET A 76 -8.22 -11.09 -16.56
CA MET A 76 -6.78 -10.90 -16.46
C MET A 76 -6.01 -12.14 -16.94
N VAL A 77 -6.56 -13.34 -16.76
CA VAL A 77 -5.97 -14.58 -17.26
C VAL A 77 -6.36 -14.85 -18.71
N SER A 78 -7.66 -14.84 -19.04
CA SER A 78 -8.15 -15.25 -20.36
C SER A 78 -7.68 -14.33 -21.49
N ASP A 79 -7.50 -13.05 -21.18
CA ASP A 79 -7.19 -12.02 -22.19
C ASP A 79 -5.68 -11.70 -22.24
N GLY A 80 -4.86 -12.46 -21.49
CA GLY A 80 -3.40 -12.39 -21.56
C GLY A 80 -2.76 -11.26 -20.74
N TRP A 81 -3.50 -10.56 -19.87
CA TRP A 81 -2.94 -9.51 -19.00
C TRP A 81 -1.90 -10.08 -18.03
N LYS A 82 -2.20 -11.24 -17.42
CA LYS A 82 -1.24 -11.94 -16.56
C LYS A 82 0.03 -12.29 -17.31
N ASP A 83 -0.09 -12.77 -18.54
CA ASP A 83 1.05 -13.17 -19.37
C ASP A 83 1.87 -11.96 -19.84
N ALA A 84 1.24 -10.78 -19.92
CA ALA A 84 1.91 -9.50 -20.11
C ALA A 84 2.54 -8.91 -18.84
N GLY A 85 2.36 -9.55 -17.67
CA GLY A 85 2.96 -9.18 -16.39
C GLY A 85 2.03 -8.48 -15.40
N TYR A 86 0.74 -8.28 -15.72
CA TYR A 86 -0.23 -7.71 -14.78
C TYR A 86 -0.68 -8.79 -13.79
N GLU A 87 -0.06 -8.85 -12.62
CA GLU A 87 -0.25 -9.94 -11.66
C GLU A 87 -1.05 -9.57 -10.41
N TYR A 88 -1.18 -8.28 -10.09
CA TYR A 88 -1.93 -7.80 -8.93
C TYR A 88 -3.36 -7.38 -9.30
N LEU A 89 -4.36 -7.95 -8.63
CA LEU A 89 -5.75 -7.50 -8.66
C LEU A 89 -6.07 -6.78 -7.35
N CYS A 90 -6.26 -5.47 -7.40
CA CYS A 90 -6.31 -4.63 -6.22
C CYS A 90 -7.70 -4.08 -5.93
N ILE A 91 -8.15 -4.29 -4.69
CA ILE A 91 -9.34 -3.68 -4.11
C ILE A 91 -8.93 -2.31 -3.54
N ASP A 92 -9.60 -1.24 -3.99
CA ASP A 92 -9.51 0.11 -3.41
C ASP A 92 -10.57 0.34 -2.31
N ASP A 93 -10.86 1.58 -1.94
CA ASP A 93 -11.84 1.93 -0.90
C ASP A 93 -13.24 1.29 -1.13
N CYS A 94 -14.11 1.40 -0.12
CA CYS A 94 -15.50 0.96 -0.16
C CYS A 94 -15.77 -0.55 -0.17
N TRP A 95 -14.79 -1.40 0.12
CA TRP A 95 -14.99 -2.86 0.23
C TRP A 95 -15.55 -3.32 1.59
N MET A 96 -15.26 -2.56 2.64
CA MET A 96 -15.50 -2.97 4.01
C MET A 96 -16.94 -2.69 4.48
N ALA A 97 -17.37 -3.40 5.52
CA ALA A 97 -18.58 -3.08 6.26
C ALA A 97 -18.45 -1.72 6.96
N PRO A 98 -19.57 -1.05 7.30
CA PRO A 98 -19.52 0.25 7.98
C PRO A 98 -18.88 0.21 9.38
N GLU A 99 -18.84 -0.97 10.01
CA GLU A 99 -18.35 -1.18 11.37
C GLU A 99 -17.41 -2.39 11.45
N ARG A 100 -16.45 -2.31 12.37
CA ARG A 100 -15.58 -3.43 12.77
C ARG A 100 -16.39 -4.49 13.52
N ASP A 101 -15.86 -5.71 13.58
CA ASP A 101 -16.47 -6.76 14.41
C ASP A 101 -16.27 -6.49 15.91
N PRO A 102 -16.91 -7.24 16.83
CA PRO A 102 -16.73 -7.07 18.27
C PRO A 102 -15.29 -7.24 18.75
N GLU A 103 -14.44 -7.93 17.99
CA GLU A 103 -13.01 -8.10 18.25
C GLU A 103 -12.16 -6.94 17.70
N GLY A 104 -12.77 -5.97 17.02
CA GLY A 104 -12.11 -4.80 16.45
C GLY A 104 -11.50 -5.02 15.07
N ARG A 105 -11.77 -6.14 14.40
CA ARG A 105 -11.26 -6.45 13.06
C ARG A 105 -12.11 -5.80 11.97
N LEU A 106 -11.47 -5.46 10.86
CA LEU A 106 -12.17 -5.07 9.64
C LEU A 106 -13.01 -6.25 9.11
N GLN A 107 -14.16 -5.93 8.54
CA GLN A 107 -15.06 -6.90 7.93
C GLN A 107 -15.30 -6.50 6.49
N ALA A 108 -15.39 -7.48 5.58
CA ALA A 108 -15.92 -7.22 4.25
C ALA A 108 -17.42 -6.91 4.35
N ASP A 109 -17.95 -6.08 3.46
CA ASP A 109 -19.39 -5.88 3.38
C ASP A 109 -20.10 -7.21 3.10
N PRO A 110 -20.99 -7.69 3.99
CA PRO A 110 -21.53 -9.04 3.90
C PRO A 110 -22.52 -9.23 2.74
N GLN A 111 -23.05 -8.14 2.17
CA GLN A 111 -23.94 -8.23 1.01
C GLN A 111 -23.16 -8.26 -0.29
N ARG A 112 -22.08 -7.47 -0.38
CA ARG A 112 -21.27 -7.33 -1.61
C ARG A 112 -20.12 -8.33 -1.68
N PHE A 113 -19.64 -8.80 -0.53
CA PHE A 113 -18.58 -9.81 -0.38
C PHE A 113 -19.03 -10.95 0.54
N PRO A 114 -20.12 -11.67 0.20
CA PRO A 114 -20.66 -12.74 1.05
C PRO A 114 -19.66 -13.88 1.29
N GLY A 115 -18.70 -14.11 0.39
CA GLY A 115 -17.62 -15.07 0.55
C GLY A 115 -16.51 -14.65 1.51
N GLY A 116 -16.42 -13.35 1.84
CA GLY A 116 -15.33 -12.73 2.59
C GLY A 116 -14.02 -12.62 1.80
N ILE A 117 -13.09 -11.77 2.28
CA ILE A 117 -11.83 -11.49 1.57
C ILE A 117 -10.95 -12.74 1.43
N ARG A 118 -10.88 -13.59 2.46
CA ARG A 118 -10.06 -14.82 2.38
C ARG A 118 -10.43 -15.71 1.21
N ARG A 119 -11.74 -15.92 0.97
CA ARG A 119 -12.20 -16.73 -0.16
C ARG A 119 -11.86 -16.07 -1.49
N LEU A 120 -11.98 -14.74 -1.57
CA LEU A 120 -11.59 -13.99 -2.76
C LEU A 120 -10.08 -14.09 -3.02
N ALA A 121 -9.24 -14.02 -1.98
CA ALA A 121 -7.80 -14.23 -2.08
C ALA A 121 -7.48 -15.64 -2.59
N ASP A 122 -8.07 -16.67 -1.99
CA ASP A 122 -7.91 -18.07 -2.45
C ASP A 122 -8.31 -18.22 -3.94
N TYR A 123 -9.39 -17.56 -4.36
CA TYR A 123 -9.82 -17.55 -5.76
C TYR A 123 -8.80 -16.88 -6.68
N VAL A 124 -8.33 -15.67 -6.34
CA VAL A 124 -7.34 -14.92 -7.10
C VAL A 124 -6.01 -15.68 -7.20
N HIS A 125 -5.56 -16.28 -6.09
CA HIS A 125 -4.37 -17.13 -6.06
C HIS A 125 -4.53 -18.38 -6.93
N SER A 126 -5.72 -18.99 -6.98
CA SER A 126 -5.99 -20.13 -7.87
C SER A 126 -5.84 -19.80 -9.36
N LYS A 127 -5.91 -18.51 -9.73
CA LYS A 127 -5.68 -17.99 -11.08
C LYS A 127 -4.21 -17.65 -11.35
N GLY A 128 -3.34 -17.81 -10.36
CA GLY A 128 -1.94 -17.40 -10.41
C GLY A 128 -1.75 -15.88 -10.35
N LEU A 129 -2.72 -15.16 -9.78
CA LEU A 129 -2.68 -13.72 -9.53
C LEU A 129 -2.43 -13.46 -8.03
N LYS A 130 -2.26 -12.19 -7.67
CA LYS A 130 -2.05 -11.68 -6.31
C LYS A 130 -3.16 -10.72 -5.93
N LEU A 131 -3.59 -10.72 -4.67
CA LEU A 131 -4.66 -9.85 -4.19
C LEU A 131 -4.08 -8.62 -3.48
N GLY A 132 -4.44 -7.43 -3.97
CA GLY A 132 -4.24 -6.17 -3.25
C GLY A 132 -5.50 -5.74 -2.50
N ILE A 133 -5.33 -5.06 -1.36
CA ILE A 133 -6.41 -4.46 -0.58
C ILE A 133 -6.09 -3.02 -0.19
N TYR A 134 -7.09 -2.32 0.31
CA TYR A 134 -7.03 -0.93 0.71
C TYR A 134 -7.34 -0.75 2.20
N ALA A 135 -6.59 0.15 2.84
CA ALA A 135 -6.95 0.76 4.11
C ALA A 135 -6.46 2.21 4.16
N ASP A 136 -6.74 2.91 5.26
CA ASP A 136 -6.35 4.31 5.45
C ASP A 136 -5.66 4.50 6.81
N VAL A 137 -4.61 5.33 6.83
CA VAL A 137 -3.84 5.64 8.02
C VAL A 137 -4.64 6.35 9.12
N GLY A 138 -5.66 7.12 8.74
CA GLY A 138 -6.43 7.98 9.61
C GLY A 138 -7.56 7.25 10.34
N ASN A 139 -8.50 8.05 10.87
CA ASN A 139 -9.66 7.53 11.60
C ASN A 139 -10.72 6.92 10.68
N LYS A 140 -10.74 7.32 9.41
CA LYS A 140 -11.66 6.85 8.38
C LYS A 140 -10.95 6.79 7.04
N THR A 141 -11.44 5.95 6.15
CA THR A 141 -11.09 6.01 4.74
C THR A 141 -11.60 7.28 4.09
N CYS A 142 -11.10 7.62 2.90
CA CYS A 142 -11.57 8.77 2.15
C CYS A 142 -13.09 8.72 1.86
N ALA A 143 -13.68 7.53 1.68
CA ALA A 143 -15.11 7.33 1.53
C ALA A 143 -15.88 7.22 2.86
N GLY A 144 -15.20 7.34 4.01
CA GLY A 144 -15.81 7.42 5.33
C GLY A 144 -16.00 6.09 6.06
N TYR A 145 -15.40 5.01 5.57
CA TYR A 145 -15.38 3.69 6.21
C TYR A 145 -14.34 3.63 7.36
N PRO A 146 -14.32 2.58 8.20
CA PRO A 146 -13.36 2.47 9.30
C PRO A 146 -11.89 2.60 8.85
N GLY A 147 -11.17 3.58 9.41
CA GLY A 147 -9.72 3.72 9.21
C GLY A 147 -8.90 2.84 10.15
N SER A 148 -7.59 2.79 9.96
CA SER A 148 -6.68 1.91 10.70
C SER A 148 -6.00 2.56 11.92
N PHE A 149 -6.23 3.85 12.19
CA PHE A 149 -5.71 4.49 13.40
C PHE A 149 -6.11 3.73 14.67
N GLY A 150 -5.14 3.40 15.52
CA GLY A 150 -5.33 2.58 16.73
C GLY A 150 -5.51 1.07 16.49
N HIS A 151 -5.51 0.63 15.23
CA HIS A 151 -5.80 -0.77 14.84
C HIS A 151 -4.74 -1.35 13.88
N TYR A 152 -3.57 -0.71 13.73
CA TYR A 152 -2.57 -1.12 12.74
C TYR A 152 -2.13 -2.58 12.84
N ASP A 153 -1.85 -3.07 14.06
CA ASP A 153 -1.38 -4.45 14.25
C ASP A 153 -2.47 -5.48 13.96
N ILE A 154 -3.71 -5.22 14.41
CA ILE A 154 -4.84 -6.12 14.15
C ILE A 154 -5.24 -6.11 12.67
N ASP A 155 -5.19 -4.96 12.00
CA ASP A 155 -5.48 -4.83 10.58
C ASP A 155 -4.40 -5.54 9.75
N ALA A 156 -3.12 -5.33 10.07
CA ALA A 156 -2.02 -6.04 9.41
C ALA A 156 -2.16 -7.55 9.54
N GLN A 157 -2.42 -8.06 10.75
CA GLN A 157 -2.64 -9.49 10.96
C GLN A 157 -3.89 -9.98 10.22
N THR A 158 -4.97 -9.20 10.20
CA THR A 158 -6.19 -9.54 9.47
C THR A 158 -5.92 -9.71 7.97
N PHE A 159 -5.15 -8.80 7.37
CA PHE A 159 -4.77 -8.90 5.96
C PHE A 159 -3.89 -10.11 5.66
N ALA A 160 -2.91 -10.39 6.53
CA ALA A 160 -2.07 -11.58 6.41
C ALA A 160 -2.86 -12.88 6.56
N ASP A 161 -3.79 -12.95 7.52
CA ASP A 161 -4.66 -14.11 7.74
C ASP A 161 -5.60 -14.37 6.56
N TRP A 162 -5.98 -13.32 5.83
CA TRP A 162 -6.77 -13.43 4.60
C TRP A 162 -5.94 -13.76 3.36
N GLY A 163 -4.61 -13.73 3.43
CA GLY A 163 -3.74 -13.99 2.28
C GLY A 163 -3.62 -12.81 1.31
N VAL A 164 -3.71 -11.58 1.80
CA VAL A 164 -3.44 -10.37 0.99
C VAL A 164 -1.94 -10.31 0.63
N ASP A 165 -1.64 -9.87 -0.59
CA ASP A 165 -0.27 -9.72 -1.11
C ASP A 165 0.19 -8.25 -1.16
N LEU A 166 -0.75 -7.31 -1.29
CA LEU A 166 -0.47 -5.89 -1.44
C LEU A 166 -1.43 -5.03 -0.61
N LEU A 167 -0.90 -3.98 0.02
CA LEU A 167 -1.70 -2.97 0.72
C LEU A 167 -1.48 -1.60 0.10
N LYS A 168 -2.56 -1.00 -0.41
CA LYS A 168 -2.64 0.45 -0.64
C LYS A 168 -3.06 1.10 0.69
N PHE A 169 -2.30 2.08 1.16
CA PHE A 169 -2.54 2.70 2.46
C PHE A 169 -2.65 4.22 2.34
N ASP A 170 -3.89 4.71 2.34
CA ASP A 170 -4.23 6.10 2.04
C ASP A 170 -4.05 7.03 3.25
N GLY A 171 -4.25 8.33 3.02
CA GLY A 171 -3.90 9.41 3.95
C GLY A 171 -5.06 10.28 4.43
N CYS A 172 -6.33 9.90 4.21
CA CYS A 172 -7.47 10.71 4.59
C CYS A 172 -7.69 10.71 6.12
N HIS A 173 -8.43 11.71 6.61
CA HIS A 173 -8.78 11.81 8.05
C HIS A 173 -7.58 11.68 9.02
N CYS A 174 -6.42 12.14 8.56
CA CYS A 174 -5.16 12.18 9.27
C CYS A 174 -4.94 13.59 9.85
N ASP A 175 -5.63 13.90 10.93
CA ASP A 175 -5.77 15.29 11.44
C ASP A 175 -4.50 15.85 12.11
N SER A 176 -3.47 15.01 12.31
CA SER A 176 -2.21 15.44 12.93
C SER A 176 -1.07 14.50 12.61
N VAL A 177 0.15 15.00 12.79
CA VAL A 177 1.41 14.23 12.66
C VAL A 177 1.42 12.99 13.57
N LYS A 178 0.59 12.94 14.63
CA LYS A 178 0.46 11.76 15.49
C LYS A 178 0.04 10.51 14.72
N HIS A 179 -0.92 10.62 13.81
CA HIS A 179 -1.37 9.48 12.97
C HIS A 179 -0.20 8.94 12.14
N LEU A 180 0.59 9.84 11.52
CA LEU A 180 1.76 9.48 10.73
C LEU A 180 2.87 8.84 11.58
N ILE A 181 3.11 9.35 12.80
CA ILE A 181 4.10 8.80 13.72
C ILE A 181 3.70 7.39 14.15
N GLU A 182 2.45 7.19 14.56
CA GLU A 182 1.98 5.85 14.97
C GLU A 182 2.06 4.87 13.81
N ALA A 183 1.55 5.23 12.64
CA ALA A 183 1.69 4.39 11.45
C ALA A 183 3.16 4.06 11.13
N GLN A 184 4.09 5.02 11.29
CA GLN A 184 5.51 4.80 11.08
C GLN A 184 6.14 3.88 12.14
N LEU A 185 5.68 3.92 13.39
CA LEU A 185 6.13 2.99 14.44
C LEU A 185 5.73 1.55 14.11
N HIS A 186 4.51 1.37 13.60
CA HIS A 186 3.97 0.06 13.24
C HIS A 186 4.40 -0.41 11.85
N LYS A 187 4.92 0.48 10.98
CA LYS A 187 5.40 0.15 9.62
C LYS A 187 6.46 -0.96 9.58
N ASN A 188 7.21 -1.13 10.67
CA ASN A 188 8.25 -2.14 10.81
C ASN A 188 7.75 -3.45 11.43
N SER A 189 6.46 -3.62 11.73
CA SER A 189 5.95 -4.93 12.14
C SER A 189 6.16 -5.93 11.00
N ASP A 190 6.68 -7.11 11.33
CA ASP A 190 7.08 -8.13 10.33
C ASP A 190 5.96 -8.45 9.32
N ILE A 191 4.71 -8.33 9.76
CA ILE A 191 3.50 -8.56 8.97
C ILE A 191 3.29 -7.47 7.91
N LEU A 192 3.45 -6.20 8.28
CA LEU A 192 3.41 -5.11 7.31
C LEU A 192 4.65 -5.09 6.41
N GLN A 193 5.72 -5.80 6.77
CA GLN A 193 6.87 -5.97 5.89
C GLN A 193 6.63 -7.03 4.80
N SER A 194 5.77 -8.03 5.03
CA SER A 194 5.49 -9.06 4.03
C SER A 194 4.55 -8.62 2.91
N LEU A 195 3.83 -7.51 3.09
CA LEU A 195 2.96 -6.93 2.08
C LEU A 195 3.74 -6.00 1.14
N GLU A 196 3.49 -6.10 -0.16
CA GLU A 196 3.90 -5.06 -1.08
C GLU A 196 3.09 -3.79 -0.77
N LYS A 197 3.73 -2.63 -0.66
CA LYS A 197 3.05 -1.35 -0.37
C LYS A 197 3.20 -0.43 -1.55
N PHE A 198 2.08 0.00 -2.10
CA PHE A 198 2.04 1.13 -3.02
C PHE A 198 1.76 2.39 -2.20
N CYS A 199 2.64 3.39 -2.32
CA CYS A 199 2.50 4.70 -1.69
C CYS A 199 1.63 5.62 -2.55
#